data_AF-A0A7J7LVK4-F1
#
_entry.id   AF-A0A7J7LVK4-F1
#
_cell.length_a   1.000
_cell.length_b   1.000
_cell.length_c   1.000
_cell.angle_alpha   90.00
_cell.angle_beta   90.00
_cell.angle_gamma   90.00
#
_symmetry.space_group_name_H-M   'P 1'
#
loop_
_entity.id
_entity.type
_entity.pdbx_description
1 polymer ?
#
loop_
_entity_poly.entity_id
_entity_poly.type
_entity_poly.pdbx_seq_one_letter_code
_entity_poly.pdbx_strand_id
1 'polypeptide(L)'
;MGGKVSFWHDVWCDTRPMALVYPSLFNAYDLKLGKVNEDINPLHNVILHTDYKDKYYKNLIPLGLKYDELLPWGGKITSESLRFFSPIVIWTKFTSTQYKHDLLFSAFVDYYKAWLLLMEQAVEETDVSQICLNREAQHKYLTWRTVKDPGYRVLKKLIGESMSKDLVRNFLFSGVNTLGRNTFLDYFPEYRCEDGTINEKRSMNGKSFETRPWDTGGEFVG
;
A
#
# COMPACT_ATOMS: atom_id res chain seq x y z
N MET A 1 -6.86 -41.23 -9.01
CA MET A 1 -5.46 -40.76 -9.20
C MET A 1 -5.49 -39.25 -9.24
N GLY A 2 -5.16 -38.59 -8.12
CA GLY A 2 -5.18 -37.13 -8.02
C GLY A 2 -3.88 -36.55 -8.58
N GLY A 3 -3.98 -35.91 -9.74
CA GLY A 3 -2.86 -35.16 -10.32
C GLY A 3 -2.58 -33.93 -9.48
N LYS A 4 -1.33 -33.79 -9.02
CA LYS A 4 -0.82 -32.53 -8.44
C LYS A 4 -0.92 -31.45 -9.52
N VAL A 5 -1.79 -30.47 -9.32
CA VAL A 5 -1.79 -29.23 -10.11
C VAL A 5 -0.64 -28.38 -9.58
N SER A 6 0.45 -28.34 -10.32
CA SER A 6 1.59 -27.46 -10.11
C SER A 6 1.20 -26.03 -10.52
N PHE A 7 0.89 -25.18 -9.53
CA PHE A 7 0.69 -23.74 -9.74
C PHE A 7 2.04 -23.03 -9.91
N TRP A 8 2.28 -22.59 -11.15
CA TRP A 8 2.98 -21.38 -11.62
C TRP A 8 4.34 -20.98 -11.01
N HIS A 9 5.36 -20.97 -11.88
CA HIS A 9 6.62 -20.24 -11.72
C HIS A 9 6.49 -18.89 -12.45
N ASP A 10 6.00 -17.85 -11.78
CA ASP A 10 5.93 -16.50 -12.36
C ASP A 10 7.13 -15.68 -11.89
N VAL A 11 8.08 -15.45 -12.80
CA VAL A 11 9.33 -14.71 -12.57
C VAL A 11 9.15 -13.28 -13.07
N TRP A 12 8.59 -12.42 -12.23
CA TRP A 12 8.49 -10.99 -12.54
C TRP A 12 9.53 -10.13 -11.80
N CYS A 13 10.32 -10.72 -10.88
CA CYS A 13 11.52 -10.12 -10.27
C CYS A 13 12.40 -11.12 -9.48
N ASP A 14 11.94 -12.37 -9.28
CA ASP A 14 12.62 -13.54 -8.67
C ASP A 14 11.63 -14.71 -8.78
N THR A 15 12.07 -15.94 -8.55
CA THR A 15 11.31 -17.21 -8.54
C THR A 15 10.21 -17.33 -7.46
N ARG A 16 9.85 -16.24 -6.78
CA ARG A 16 8.89 -16.26 -5.66
C ARG A 16 7.52 -15.72 -6.10
N PRO A 17 6.41 -16.43 -5.79
CA PRO A 17 5.07 -15.96 -6.10
C PRO A 17 4.77 -14.57 -5.55
N MET A 18 4.06 -13.73 -6.34
CA MET A 18 3.59 -12.39 -5.95
C MET A 18 2.81 -12.36 -4.63
N ALA A 19 2.17 -13.47 -4.25
CA ALA A 19 1.52 -13.65 -2.95
C ALA A 19 2.47 -13.50 -1.74
N LEU A 20 3.79 -13.64 -1.93
CA LEU A 20 4.82 -13.39 -0.92
C LEU A 20 5.36 -11.94 -0.95
N VAL A 21 4.98 -11.15 -1.97
CA VAL A 21 5.54 -9.84 -2.28
C VAL A 21 4.63 -8.69 -1.83
N TYR A 22 3.35 -8.97 -1.53
CA TYR A 22 2.41 -8.01 -0.91
C TYR A 22 1.90 -8.49 0.46
N PRO A 23 2.71 -8.41 1.55
CA PRO A 23 2.28 -8.86 2.88
C PRO A 23 1.37 -7.87 3.61
N SER A 24 1.02 -6.72 3.01
CA SER A 24 0.36 -5.63 3.73
C SER A 24 -1.05 -5.35 3.23
N LEU A 25 -1.91 -6.37 3.32
CA LEU A 25 -3.36 -6.20 3.22
C LEU A 25 -3.99 -5.56 4.46
N PHE A 26 -3.31 -5.43 5.61
CA PHE A 26 -3.95 -4.86 6.81
C PHE A 26 -2.99 -4.08 7.70
N ASN A 27 -3.48 -2.97 8.27
CA ASN A 27 -2.81 -2.32 9.38
C ASN A 27 -3.79 -1.73 10.42
N ALA A 28 -3.68 -2.27 11.64
CA ALA A 28 -4.18 -1.80 12.93
C ALA A 28 -5.72 -1.66 13.12
N TYR A 29 -6.34 -2.75 13.58
CA TYR A 29 -7.63 -2.72 14.30
C TYR A 29 -7.44 -2.10 15.69
N ASP A 30 -8.20 -1.05 16.03
CA ASP A 30 -8.46 -0.65 17.41
C ASP A 30 -9.83 -1.21 17.79
N LEU A 31 -9.90 -1.99 18.87
CA LEU A 31 -11.09 -2.71 19.31
C LEU A 31 -12.26 -1.78 19.69
N LYS A 32 -12.00 -0.48 19.94
CA LYS A 32 -13.06 0.52 20.19
C LYS A 32 -13.41 1.36 18.97
N LEU A 33 -12.47 1.54 18.03
CA LEU A 33 -12.63 2.32 16.81
C LEU A 33 -12.06 1.54 15.63
N GLY A 34 -12.91 1.13 14.69
CA GLY A 34 -12.46 0.50 13.45
C GLY A 34 -11.73 1.55 12.62
N LYS A 35 -10.40 1.53 12.64
CA LYS A 35 -9.57 2.33 11.73
C LYS A 35 -9.04 1.39 10.67
N VAL A 36 -9.39 1.66 9.43
CA VAL A 36 -9.07 0.76 8.32
C VAL A 36 -8.38 1.55 7.21
N ASN A 37 -7.41 0.89 6.59
CA ASN A 37 -6.87 1.27 5.30
C ASN A 37 -6.87 0.04 4.40
N GLU A 38 -7.69 0.04 3.35
CA GLU A 38 -7.76 -0.99 2.31
C GLU A 38 -7.50 -0.32 0.95
N ASP A 39 -6.59 -0.86 0.17
CA ASP A 39 -6.24 -0.27 -1.13
C ASP A 39 -5.58 -1.28 -2.06
N ILE A 40 -5.72 -1.06 -3.37
CA ILE A 40 -4.82 -1.60 -4.38
C ILE A 40 -3.78 -0.50 -4.63
N ASN A 41 -2.74 -0.45 -3.80
CA ASN A 41 -1.75 0.64 -3.88
C ASN A 41 -1.08 0.66 -5.25
N PRO A 42 -0.97 1.84 -5.90
CA PRO A 42 -0.32 1.93 -7.19
C PRO A 42 1.20 1.78 -7.07
N LEU A 43 1.81 1.14 -8.05
CA LEU A 43 3.27 1.04 -8.13
C LEU A 43 3.88 2.43 -8.40
N HIS A 44 3.28 3.17 -9.34
CA HIS A 44 3.69 4.52 -9.74
C HIS A 44 2.73 5.56 -9.19
N ASN A 45 3.23 6.76 -8.84
CA ASN A 45 2.41 7.80 -8.23
C ASN A 45 1.31 8.30 -9.19
N VAL A 46 0.06 7.92 -8.91
CA VAL A 46 -1.12 8.24 -9.73
C VAL A 46 -1.49 9.72 -9.79
N ILE A 47 -0.94 10.55 -8.91
CA ILE A 47 -1.08 12.02 -8.98
C ILE A 47 -0.22 12.59 -10.11
N LEU A 48 0.92 11.94 -10.40
CA LEU A 48 1.90 12.39 -11.41
C LEU A 48 1.83 11.58 -12.71
N HIS A 49 1.42 10.31 -12.65
CA HIS A 49 1.38 9.37 -13.77
C HIS A 49 -0.07 9.03 -14.13
N THR A 50 -0.69 9.91 -14.91
CA THR A 50 -2.10 9.78 -15.32
C THR A 50 -2.34 8.59 -16.24
N ASP A 51 -1.35 8.23 -17.07
CA ASP A 51 -1.35 7.03 -17.89
C ASP A 51 -1.43 5.74 -17.06
N TYR A 52 -0.63 5.65 -15.99
CA TYR A 52 -0.69 4.53 -15.05
C TYR A 52 -2.01 4.50 -14.29
N LYS A 53 -2.49 5.67 -13.86
CA LYS A 53 -3.79 5.81 -13.19
C LYS A 53 -4.92 5.28 -14.08
N ASP A 54 -4.98 5.74 -15.32
CA ASP A 54 -6.03 5.37 -16.26
C ASP A 54 -5.98 3.89 -16.61
N LYS A 55 -4.77 3.34 -16.79
CA LYS A 55 -4.56 1.91 -17.09
C LYS A 55 -5.16 1.00 -16.02
N TYR A 56 -4.97 1.30 -14.74
CA TYR A 56 -5.34 0.38 -13.66
C TYR A 56 -6.62 0.75 -12.90
N TYR A 57 -6.98 2.03 -12.83
CA TYR A 57 -8.03 2.49 -11.91
C TYR A 57 -9.27 3.04 -12.59
N LYS A 58 -9.23 3.39 -13.88
CA LYS A 58 -10.38 3.96 -14.60
C LYS A 58 -11.64 3.09 -14.48
N ASN A 59 -11.48 1.77 -14.63
CA ASN A 59 -12.59 0.81 -14.51
C ASN A 59 -12.92 0.43 -13.06
N LEU A 60 -12.08 0.84 -12.10
CA LEU A 60 -12.28 0.58 -10.67
C LEU A 60 -12.88 1.75 -9.91
N ILE A 61 -12.99 2.95 -10.51
CA ILE A 61 -13.63 4.11 -9.87
C ILE A 61 -15.03 3.78 -9.31
N PRO A 62 -15.92 3.08 -10.04
CA PRO A 62 -17.23 2.70 -9.49
C PRO A 62 -17.15 1.85 -8.22
N LEU A 63 -16.14 0.97 -8.11
CA LEU A 63 -15.89 0.17 -6.90
C LEU A 63 -15.45 1.06 -5.73
N GLY A 64 -14.55 2.02 -5.98
CA GLY A 64 -14.14 3.01 -4.99
C GLY A 64 -15.33 3.81 -4.45
N LEU A 65 -16.18 4.33 -5.35
CA LEU A 65 -17.36 5.13 -5.00
C LEU A 65 -18.39 4.34 -4.19
N LYS A 66 -18.67 3.08 -4.58
CA LYS A 66 -19.56 2.17 -3.84
C LYS A 66 -19.17 2.12 -2.35
N TYR A 67 -17.89 2.00 -2.04
CA TYR A 67 -17.43 1.88 -0.66
C TYR A 67 -17.18 3.22 0.03
N ASP A 68 -16.88 4.29 -0.70
CA ASP A 68 -16.78 5.64 -0.12
C ASP A 68 -18.12 6.10 0.49
N GLU A 69 -19.24 5.78 -0.14
CA GLU A 69 -20.59 6.05 0.39
C GLU A 69 -20.90 5.26 1.68
N LEU A 70 -20.37 4.03 1.80
CA LEU A 70 -20.67 3.11 2.89
C LEU A 70 -19.68 3.21 4.07
N LEU A 71 -18.44 3.58 3.77
CA LEU A 71 -17.28 3.66 4.67
C LEU A 71 -16.65 5.05 4.55
N PRO A 72 -17.20 6.06 5.25
CA PRO A 72 -16.82 7.45 5.04
C PRO A 72 -15.36 7.72 5.38
N TRP A 73 -14.80 8.76 4.74
CA TRP A 73 -13.41 9.18 4.92
C TRP A 73 -13.02 9.34 6.40
N GLY A 74 -11.90 8.76 6.79
CA GLY A 74 -11.42 8.70 8.18
C GLY A 74 -10.85 10.00 8.75
N GLY A 75 -10.98 11.13 8.05
CA GLY A 75 -10.39 12.43 8.40
C GLY A 75 -8.89 12.50 8.10
N LYS A 76 -8.17 13.43 8.72
CA LYS A 76 -6.76 13.73 8.34
C LYS A 76 -5.84 12.50 8.30
N ILE A 77 -5.01 12.46 7.27
CA ILE A 77 -3.99 11.43 7.02
C ILE A 77 -2.59 12.04 6.87
N THR A 78 -1.55 11.25 7.14
CA THR A 78 -0.16 11.61 6.85
C THR A 78 -0.02 12.00 5.39
N SER A 79 0.33 13.25 5.11
CA SER A 79 0.31 13.80 3.74
C SER A 79 1.22 13.03 2.79
N GLU A 80 2.40 12.61 3.27
CA GLU A 80 3.35 11.85 2.48
C GLU A 80 2.86 10.44 2.12
N SER A 81 1.87 9.88 2.83
CA SER A 81 1.32 8.55 2.53
C SER A 81 0.44 8.56 1.28
N LEU A 82 -0.14 9.71 0.88
CA LEU A 82 -1.01 9.79 -0.30
C LEU A 82 -0.28 9.44 -1.60
N ARG A 83 1.04 9.63 -1.68
CA ARG A 83 1.83 9.26 -2.86
C ARG A 83 1.82 7.75 -3.15
N PHE A 84 1.33 6.94 -2.21
CA PHE A 84 1.21 5.49 -2.31
C PHE A 84 -0.25 5.01 -2.32
N PHE A 85 -1.22 5.93 -2.32
CA PHE A 85 -2.64 5.57 -2.32
C PHE A 85 -3.25 5.76 -3.71
N SER A 86 -4.16 4.86 -4.06
CA SER A 86 -4.93 4.95 -5.28
C SER A 86 -6.15 5.86 -5.12
N PRO A 87 -6.82 6.25 -6.22
CA PRO A 87 -8.08 6.98 -6.16
C PRO A 87 -9.23 6.17 -5.54
N ILE A 88 -9.08 4.86 -5.38
CA ILE A 88 -10.09 3.97 -4.80
C ILE A 88 -9.77 3.59 -3.35
N VAL A 89 -8.76 4.17 -2.70
CA VAL A 89 -8.43 3.81 -1.31
C VAL A 89 -9.64 3.96 -0.37
N ILE A 90 -9.80 2.99 0.51
CA ILE A 90 -10.71 3.05 1.66
C ILE A 90 -9.87 3.40 2.88
N TRP A 91 -9.82 4.68 3.20
CA TRP A 91 -9.34 5.16 4.49
C TRP A 91 -10.54 5.61 5.32
N THR A 92 -10.88 4.83 6.35
CA THR A 92 -12.09 5.07 7.13
C THR A 92 -11.84 4.92 8.64
N LYS A 93 -12.67 5.62 9.42
CA LYS A 93 -12.80 5.44 10.87
C LYS A 93 -14.28 5.33 11.20
N PHE A 94 -14.66 4.27 11.91
CA PHE A 94 -16.05 4.04 12.29
C PHE A 94 -16.18 3.43 13.68
N THR A 95 -17.35 3.62 14.29
CA THR A 95 -17.75 2.91 15.50
C THR A 95 -17.98 1.44 15.18
N SER A 96 -17.34 0.57 15.96
CA SER A 96 -17.42 -0.89 15.77
C SER A 96 -18.86 -1.40 15.90
N THR A 97 -19.39 -2.00 14.84
CA THR A 97 -20.68 -2.70 14.81
C THR A 97 -20.57 -3.90 13.87
N GLN A 98 -21.38 -4.93 14.08
CA GLN A 98 -21.39 -6.11 13.19
C GLN A 98 -21.62 -5.70 11.73
N TYR A 99 -22.58 -4.82 11.48
CA TYR A 99 -22.87 -4.28 10.15
C TYR A 99 -21.63 -3.66 9.48
N LYS A 100 -20.82 -2.87 10.22
CA LYS A 100 -19.59 -2.27 9.68
C LYS A 100 -18.51 -3.33 9.40
N HIS A 101 -18.45 -4.40 10.20
CA HIS A 101 -17.54 -5.52 9.92
C HIS A 101 -17.96 -6.30 8.68
N ASP A 102 -19.26 -6.53 8.49
CA ASP A 102 -19.80 -7.20 7.30
C ASP A 102 -19.56 -6.38 6.02
N LEU A 103 -19.73 -5.06 6.12
CA LEU A 103 -19.38 -4.12 5.03
C LEU A 103 -17.89 -4.16 4.71
N LEU A 104 -17.03 -4.13 5.73
CA LEU A 104 -15.59 -4.19 5.55
C LEU A 104 -15.16 -5.52 4.91
N PHE A 105 -15.73 -6.64 5.36
CA PHE A 105 -15.45 -7.94 4.76
C PHE A 105 -15.89 -7.98 3.29
N SER A 106 -17.05 -7.41 2.98
CA SER A 106 -17.53 -7.30 1.60
C SER A 106 -16.57 -6.45 0.75
N ALA A 107 -16.09 -5.31 1.29
CA ALA A 107 -15.11 -4.46 0.63
C ALA A 107 -13.81 -5.22 0.34
N PHE A 108 -13.28 -5.92 1.33
CA PHE A 108 -12.09 -6.74 1.18
C PHE A 108 -12.26 -7.77 0.05
N VAL A 109 -13.37 -8.50 0.03
CA VAL A 109 -13.64 -9.51 -1.01
C VAL A 109 -13.70 -8.87 -2.41
N ASP A 110 -14.38 -7.73 -2.54
CA ASP A 110 -14.53 -7.05 -3.84
C ASP A 110 -13.20 -6.45 -4.32
N TYR A 111 -12.39 -5.86 -3.43
CA TYR A 111 -11.06 -5.32 -3.76
C TYR A 111 -10.10 -6.44 -4.15
N TYR A 112 -10.13 -7.55 -3.42
CA TYR A 112 -9.30 -8.70 -3.74
C TYR A 112 -9.67 -9.32 -5.09
N LYS A 113 -10.97 -9.44 -5.40
CA LYS A 113 -11.44 -9.88 -6.74
C LYS A 113 -11.02 -8.92 -7.83
N ALA A 114 -11.13 -7.61 -7.62
CA ALA A 114 -10.68 -6.60 -8.58
C ALA A 114 -9.17 -6.73 -8.85
N TRP A 115 -8.37 -6.94 -7.80
CA TRP A 115 -6.94 -7.19 -7.93
C TRP A 115 -6.63 -8.47 -8.72
N LEU A 116 -7.36 -9.56 -8.48
CA LEU A 116 -7.21 -10.81 -9.25
C LEU A 116 -7.52 -10.61 -10.75
N LEU A 117 -8.50 -9.79 -11.08
CA LEU A 117 -8.80 -9.46 -12.49
C LEU A 117 -7.69 -8.61 -13.13
N LEU A 118 -7.10 -7.67 -12.38
CA LEU A 118 -5.93 -6.92 -12.86
C LEU A 118 -4.74 -7.85 -13.12
N MET A 119 -4.54 -8.84 -12.23
CA MET A 119 -3.51 -9.86 -12.38
C MET A 119 -3.72 -10.73 -13.63
N GLU A 120 -4.96 -11.17 -13.88
CA GLU A 120 -5.30 -11.98 -15.06
C GLU A 120 -5.06 -11.23 -16.38
N GLN A 121 -5.27 -9.91 -16.38
CA GLN A 121 -5.05 -9.05 -17.54
C GLN A 121 -3.61 -8.53 -17.68
N ALA A 122 -2.74 -8.83 -16.69
CA ALA A 122 -1.38 -8.35 -16.70
C ALA A 122 -0.57 -9.05 -17.81
N VAL A 123 0.12 -8.26 -18.63
CA VAL A 123 1.05 -8.74 -19.66
C VAL A 123 2.47 -8.52 -19.16
N GLU A 124 3.34 -9.52 -19.36
CA GLU A 124 4.77 -9.47 -19.03
C GLU A 124 5.43 -8.21 -19.60
N GLU A 125 6.07 -7.42 -18.74
CA GLU A 125 6.90 -6.31 -19.18
C GLU A 125 8.24 -6.85 -19.69
N THR A 126 8.62 -6.45 -20.90
CA THR A 126 9.85 -6.92 -21.57
C THR A 126 10.85 -5.80 -21.82
N ASP A 127 10.42 -4.54 -21.73
CA ASP A 127 11.35 -3.41 -21.77
C ASP A 127 12.16 -3.34 -20.48
N VAL A 128 13.47 -3.54 -20.62
CA VAL A 128 14.44 -3.48 -19.51
C VAL A 128 14.36 -2.15 -18.76
N SER A 129 14.14 -1.04 -19.48
CA SER A 129 14.07 0.29 -18.85
C SER A 129 12.83 0.40 -17.96
N GLN A 130 11.67 -0.04 -18.47
CA GLN A 130 10.43 -0.08 -17.70
C GLN A 130 10.51 -1.06 -16.52
N ILE A 131 11.15 -2.22 -16.67
CA ILE A 131 11.41 -3.15 -15.56
C ILE A 131 12.24 -2.49 -14.47
N CYS A 132 13.31 -1.77 -14.84
CA CYS A 132 14.14 -1.03 -13.89
C CYS A 132 13.31 0.02 -13.12
N LEU A 133 12.46 0.79 -13.82
CA LEU A 133 11.57 1.77 -13.20
C LEU A 133 10.55 1.11 -12.25
N ASN A 134 9.94 0.00 -12.66
CA ASN A 134 9.00 -0.76 -11.83
C ASN A 134 9.68 -1.27 -10.55
N ARG A 135 10.88 -1.83 -10.69
CA ARG A 135 11.69 -2.31 -9.56
C ARG A 135 12.08 -1.20 -8.60
N GLU A 136 12.49 -0.04 -9.13
CA GLU A 136 12.82 1.12 -8.29
C GLU A 136 11.59 1.64 -7.54
N ALA A 137 10.45 1.76 -8.21
CA ALA A 137 9.20 2.20 -7.61
C ALA A 137 8.75 1.26 -6.47
N GLN A 138 8.85 -0.05 -6.68
CA GLN A 138 8.56 -1.04 -5.64
C GLN A 138 9.54 -0.93 -4.47
N HIS A 139 10.84 -0.81 -4.75
CA HIS A 139 11.86 -0.66 -3.73
C HIS A 139 11.64 0.61 -2.88
N LYS A 140 11.23 1.71 -3.51
CA LYS A 140 10.86 2.97 -2.83
C LYS A 140 9.66 2.77 -1.89
N TYR A 141 8.62 2.06 -2.32
CA TYR A 141 7.46 1.74 -1.48
C TYR A 141 7.85 0.89 -0.26
N LEU A 142 8.61 -0.19 -0.45
CA LEU A 142 9.08 -1.05 0.65
C LEU A 142 9.97 -0.27 1.62
N THR A 143 10.88 0.56 1.09
CA THR A 143 11.75 1.43 1.90
C THR A 143 10.92 2.39 2.76
N TRP A 144 9.86 2.98 2.20
CA TRP A 144 8.93 3.82 2.97
C TRP A 144 8.26 3.03 4.11
N ARG A 145 7.63 1.90 3.79
CA ARG A 145 6.88 1.10 4.78
C ARG A 145 7.79 0.56 5.89
N THR A 146 9.00 0.11 5.58
CA THR A 146 9.91 -0.41 6.62
C THR A 146 10.31 0.64 7.68
N VAL A 147 10.25 1.93 7.34
CA VAL A 147 10.63 3.03 8.24
C VAL A 147 9.42 3.72 8.87
N LYS A 148 8.35 3.96 8.09
CA LYS A 148 7.24 4.85 8.48
C LYS A 148 5.91 4.13 8.72
N ASP A 149 5.87 2.81 8.60
CA ASP A 149 4.65 2.04 8.84
C ASP A 149 4.13 2.22 10.28
N PRO A 150 2.83 2.53 10.46
CA PRO A 150 2.28 2.83 11.77
C PRO A 150 2.24 1.63 12.73
N GLY A 151 2.19 0.40 12.20
CA GLY A 151 2.14 -0.85 12.96
C GLY A 151 3.47 -1.22 13.61
N TYR A 152 4.59 -0.65 13.14
CA TYR A 152 5.92 -1.00 13.66
C TYR A 152 6.07 -0.74 15.17
N ARG A 153 5.46 0.34 15.69
CA ARG A 153 5.47 0.62 17.14
C ARG A 153 4.75 -0.44 17.96
N VAL A 154 3.69 -1.05 17.40
CA VAL A 154 2.96 -2.14 18.06
C VAL A 154 3.83 -3.40 18.08
N LEU A 155 4.46 -3.74 16.95
CA LEU A 155 5.40 -4.87 16.87
C LEU A 155 6.52 -4.74 17.89
N LYS A 156 7.18 -3.57 17.98
CA LYS A 156 8.25 -3.31 18.96
C LYS A 156 7.83 -3.59 20.40
N LYS A 157 6.59 -3.26 20.76
CA LYS A 157 6.04 -3.54 22.09
C LYS A 157 5.74 -5.02 22.33
N LEU A 158 5.34 -5.75 21.30
CA LEU A 158 4.94 -7.15 21.41
C LEU A 158 6.13 -8.12 21.38
N ILE A 159 7.09 -7.89 20.48
CA ILE A 159 8.18 -8.85 20.20
C ILE A 159 9.58 -8.24 20.35
N GLY A 160 9.69 -6.99 20.81
CA GLY A 160 10.97 -6.30 21.00
C GLY A 160 11.59 -5.76 19.70
N GLU A 161 12.60 -4.91 19.82
CA GLU A 161 13.21 -4.19 18.70
C GLU A 161 13.81 -5.10 17.64
N SER A 162 14.64 -6.07 18.06
CA SER A 162 15.41 -6.93 17.15
C SER A 162 14.49 -7.80 16.29
N MET A 163 13.57 -8.55 16.92
CA MET A 163 12.62 -9.39 16.19
C MET A 163 11.65 -8.57 15.35
N SER A 164 11.25 -7.38 15.80
CA SER A 164 10.41 -6.49 14.99
C SER A 164 11.13 -6.01 13.74
N LYS A 165 12.41 -5.63 13.87
CA LYS A 165 13.22 -5.20 12.73
C LYS A 165 13.42 -6.33 11.72
N ASP A 166 13.67 -7.54 12.21
CA ASP A 166 13.76 -8.74 11.37
C ASP A 166 12.44 -9.04 10.65
N LEU A 167 11.33 -9.15 11.39
CA LEU A 167 9.99 -9.38 10.83
C LEU A 167 9.61 -8.33 9.78
N VAL A 168 9.85 -7.04 10.07
CA VAL A 168 9.52 -5.95 9.13
C VAL A 168 10.34 -6.03 7.85
N ARG A 169 11.65 -6.27 7.93
CA ARG A 169 12.54 -6.19 6.77
C ARG A 169 12.60 -7.48 5.96
N ASN A 170 12.51 -8.62 6.63
CA ASN A 170 12.75 -9.93 6.00
C ASN A 170 11.45 -10.67 5.67
N PHE A 171 10.34 -10.33 6.33
CA PHE A 171 9.02 -10.91 6.08
C PHE A 171 8.02 -9.89 5.52
N LEU A 172 7.59 -8.89 6.30
CA LEU A 172 6.49 -7.99 5.92
C LEU A 172 6.80 -7.10 4.71
N PHE A 173 8.05 -6.69 4.55
CA PHE A 173 8.51 -5.90 3.41
C PHE A 173 9.76 -6.53 2.82
N SER A 174 9.71 -7.86 2.66
CA SER A 174 10.73 -8.63 1.95
C SER A 174 10.97 -8.02 0.57
N GLY A 175 12.24 -7.88 0.18
CA GLY A 175 12.64 -7.17 -1.04
C GLY A 175 13.33 -5.83 -0.78
N VAL A 176 13.14 -5.20 0.39
CA VAL A 176 13.81 -3.93 0.72
C VAL A 176 15.35 -4.01 0.68
N ASN A 177 15.93 -5.20 0.88
CA ASN A 177 17.38 -5.40 0.83
C ASN A 177 17.89 -5.91 -0.53
N THR A 178 16.99 -6.34 -1.43
CA THR A 178 17.36 -7.07 -2.67
C THR A 178 16.90 -6.36 -3.94
N LEU A 179 15.85 -5.56 -3.88
CA LEU A 179 15.32 -4.85 -5.04
C LEU A 179 16.11 -3.59 -5.39
N GLY A 180 16.87 -3.01 -4.46
CA GLY A 180 17.67 -1.81 -4.74
C GLY A 180 18.74 -1.55 -3.69
N ARG A 181 19.48 -0.44 -3.88
CA ARG A 181 20.56 0.00 -2.98
C ARG A 181 20.28 1.35 -2.32
N ASN A 182 19.32 2.12 -2.84
CA ASN A 182 18.95 3.42 -2.31
C ASN A 182 18.43 3.29 -0.86
N THR A 183 18.91 4.14 0.01
CA THR A 183 18.46 4.24 1.40
C THR A 183 17.16 5.03 1.49
N PHE A 184 16.57 5.07 2.70
CA PHE A 184 15.39 5.89 2.96
C PHE A 184 15.64 7.38 2.67
N LEU A 185 16.81 7.92 3.02
CA LEU A 185 17.14 9.33 2.79
C LEU A 185 17.51 9.64 1.33
N ASP A 186 17.79 8.64 0.51
CA ASP A 186 17.97 8.82 -0.93
C ASP A 186 16.61 9.04 -1.61
N TYR A 187 15.56 8.35 -1.14
CA TYR A 187 14.19 8.52 -1.67
C TYR A 187 13.39 9.65 -1.01
N PHE A 188 13.66 9.93 0.27
CA PHE A 188 12.91 10.88 1.09
C PHE A 188 13.88 11.82 1.83
N PRO A 189 14.65 12.65 1.10
CA PRO A 189 15.66 13.54 1.69
C PRO A 189 15.05 14.55 2.65
N GLU A 190 13.76 14.86 2.54
CA GLU A 190 13.03 15.75 3.44
C GLU A 190 13.02 15.28 4.91
N TYR A 191 13.36 14.02 5.17
CA TYR A 191 13.47 13.45 6.53
C TYR A 191 14.89 13.50 7.11
N ARG A 192 15.86 14.11 6.43
CA ARG A 192 17.25 14.19 6.93
C ARG A 192 17.34 15.18 8.10
N CYS A 193 17.86 14.72 9.24
CA CYS A 193 18.27 15.58 10.35
C CYS A 193 19.65 16.21 10.09
N GLU A 194 20.01 17.25 10.84
CA GLU A 194 21.31 17.93 10.73
C GLU A 194 22.50 16.99 10.97
N ASP A 195 22.34 15.98 11.84
CA ASP A 195 23.34 14.95 12.14
C ASP A 195 23.38 13.81 11.09
N GLY A 196 22.60 13.91 10.01
CA GLY A 196 22.50 12.92 8.96
C GLY A 196 21.59 11.73 9.27
N THR A 197 20.96 11.67 10.44
CA THR A 197 20.01 10.60 10.80
C THR A 197 18.63 10.82 10.17
N ILE A 198 17.76 9.80 10.28
CA ILE A 198 16.37 9.87 9.82
C ILE A 198 15.50 10.50 10.92
N ASN A 199 14.77 11.57 10.59
CA ASN A 199 13.84 12.21 11.50
C ASN A 199 12.78 11.23 12.00
N GLU A 200 12.60 11.15 13.33
CA GLU A 200 11.65 10.23 13.97
C GLU A 200 10.19 10.60 13.73
N LYS A 201 9.88 11.84 13.33
CA LYS A 201 8.53 12.25 12.98
C LYS A 201 7.98 11.34 11.89
N ARG A 202 6.71 10.95 12.03
CA ARG A 202 6.02 10.16 11.00
C ARG A 202 5.82 10.96 9.71
N SER A 203 5.63 12.27 9.85
CA SER A 203 5.30 13.18 8.77
C SER A 203 6.06 14.48 8.99
N MET A 204 6.73 14.96 7.94
CA MET A 204 7.36 16.28 7.90
C MET A 204 6.32 17.37 7.60
N ASN A 205 5.34 17.06 6.74
CA ASN A 205 4.27 17.98 6.35
C ASN A 205 3.07 17.96 7.32
N GLY A 206 3.03 17.02 8.24
CA GLY A 206 1.90 16.79 9.13
C GLY A 206 0.74 16.06 8.46
N LYS A 207 -0.38 15.97 9.19
CA LYS A 207 -1.60 15.36 8.68
C LYS A 207 -2.47 16.40 7.97
N SER A 208 -2.91 16.10 6.77
CA SER A 208 -3.80 16.92 5.94
C SER A 208 -5.00 16.09 5.44
N PHE A 209 -5.81 16.66 4.54
CA PHE A 209 -6.95 16.01 3.86
C PHE A 209 -8.03 15.57 4.84
N GLU A 210 -8.73 16.55 5.43
CA GLU A 210 -9.89 16.30 6.30
C GLU A 210 -11.03 15.61 5.54
N THR A 211 -11.15 15.87 4.23
CA THR A 211 -12.05 15.21 3.29
C THR A 211 -11.27 14.33 2.31
N ARG A 212 -11.98 13.42 1.63
CA ARG A 212 -11.41 12.58 0.57
C ARG A 212 -10.73 13.47 -0.49
N PRO A 213 -9.46 13.25 -0.83
CA PRO A 213 -8.72 14.12 -1.76
C PRO A 213 -8.86 13.69 -3.23
N TRP A 214 -9.81 12.81 -3.54
CA TRP A 214 -10.17 12.42 -4.92
C TRP A 214 -11.63 12.72 -5.17
N ASP A 215 -11.95 13.23 -6.35
CA ASP A 215 -13.31 13.47 -6.79
C ASP A 215 -14.00 12.20 -7.33
N THR A 216 -15.22 12.34 -7.84
CA THR A 216 -16.00 11.21 -8.38
C THR A 216 -15.43 10.62 -9.67
N GLY A 217 -14.54 11.33 -10.36
CA GLY A 217 -13.79 10.82 -11.50
C GLY A 217 -12.48 10.12 -11.11
N GLY A 218 -12.12 10.16 -9.82
CA GLY A 218 -10.82 9.71 -9.34
C GLY A 218 -9.69 10.71 -9.60
N GLU A 219 -10.02 11.97 -9.90
CA GLU A 219 -9.05 13.05 -10.03
C GLU A 219 -8.64 13.58 -8.66
N PHE A 220 -7.36 13.87 -8.50
CA PHE A 220 -6.84 14.43 -7.26
C PHE A 220 -7.21 15.91 -7.14
N VAL A 221 -7.85 16.29 -6.04
CA VAL A 221 -8.35 17.67 -5.79
C VAL A 221 -7.86 18.25 -4.46
N GLY A 222 -6.93 17.56 -3.79
CA GLY A 222 -6.42 17.90 -2.46
C GLY A 222 -5.24 18.87 -2.42
#